data_AF-A0A955KKI8-F1
#
_entry.id   AF-A0A955KKI8-F1
#
_cell.length_a   1.000
_cell.length_b   1.000
_cell.length_c   1.000
_cell.angle_alpha   90.00
_cell.angle_beta   90.00
_cell.angle_gamma   90.00
#
_symmetry.space_group_name_H-M   'P 1'
#
loop_
_entity.id
_entity.type
_entity.pdbx_description
1 polymer ?
#
loop_
_entity_poly.entity_id
_entity_poly.type
_entity_poly.pdbx_seq_one_letter_code
_entity_poly.pdbx_strand_id
1 'polypeptide(L)'
;MSLFIDNAHKDTRSIAKRIVFAVLGAAALSVGTFVLAKGVWVPALLEVSDDFTYSADVISLDNFYDEKKKVFSGEQRSVTTFDFTRIEDKEDSVDDVALIKNVFDVRTVTGDRIISIERTYGVDDETGRHVPGAGDHDREGYLFAPHGVTKDESFIYWHVNYDRPIEMVFAGEEIIEGVRTYRFRSDFGVDQTDSLTHLPGVPETLGVNLDVSLTIWIEPTTGWLVKYADKAVAYYYDQETKVRTHPWNSFSNRYARASALQQADYAAKLRTEVLLVKYVVPLLVFIFGVAVLLWRILRRSDVLAGVLLLGAVLVINTATVLSAQEPVTPISIGISRWVPYGNTGYDDNIQGFKDALTLAGYHEGEDVIYTTLTANADAEQQQEVARQFLIDNVDMVYSLTTPGTDILKESIRNRPIIFSVVTYPVEAGIVTSLVHSGTNLVGTRNWVSIDTQLNVFREIVPRTTTIGFVHRTGEFNSEIQIEEMRSVAAQYDIAVVEVAGRNVAELSDALAAMPQSVDAIYSACDTLVQGEAEEVIIAYAQEHALPSFSCNDTGPAKGDLVGTVADMYQIGRRAGEQAVLVLEGVSPSSLETSTVARPFIYINARTAAALGITIPQDILTRAKEIFY
;
A
#
# COMPACT_ATOMS: atom_id res chain seq x y z
N MET A 1 7.37 85.43 -39.70
CA MET A 1 8.38 84.69 -38.92
C MET A 1 7.81 84.09 -37.62
N SER A 2 6.81 84.69 -36.95
CA SER A 2 6.22 84.10 -35.73
C SER A 2 5.30 82.87 -35.98
N LEU A 3 4.62 82.78 -37.13
CA LEU A 3 3.77 81.63 -37.50
C LEU A 3 4.53 80.34 -37.87
N PHE A 4 5.81 80.44 -38.24
CA PHE A 4 6.65 79.26 -38.54
C PHE A 4 7.33 78.68 -37.30
N ILE A 5 7.55 79.49 -36.26
CA ILE A 5 8.15 79.05 -34.99
C ILE A 5 7.10 78.35 -34.11
N ASP A 6 5.83 78.75 -34.19
CA ASP A 6 4.75 78.18 -33.36
C ASP A 6 4.27 76.78 -33.84
N ASN A 7 4.27 76.52 -35.15
CA ASN A 7 3.96 75.21 -35.70
C ASN A 7 5.10 74.19 -35.50
N ALA A 8 6.35 74.64 -35.62
CA ALA A 8 7.51 73.79 -35.33
C ALA A 8 7.55 73.37 -33.85
N HIS A 9 7.13 74.24 -32.91
CA HIS A 9 7.05 73.93 -31.48
C HIS A 9 5.87 73.04 -31.07
N LYS A 10 4.72 73.09 -31.77
CA LYS A 10 3.60 72.15 -31.54
C LYS A 10 3.90 70.74 -32.06
N ASP A 11 4.52 70.63 -33.23
CA ASP A 11 4.90 69.32 -33.79
C ASP A 11 6.05 68.67 -33.01
N THR A 12 7.06 69.44 -32.58
CA THR A 12 8.12 68.89 -31.71
C THR A 12 7.60 68.49 -30.33
N ARG A 13 6.63 69.19 -29.72
CA ARG A 13 5.99 68.73 -28.46
C ARG A 13 5.11 67.49 -28.65
N SER A 14 4.44 67.37 -29.79
CA SER A 14 3.65 66.19 -30.18
C SER A 14 4.55 64.97 -30.42
N ILE A 15 5.65 65.14 -31.16
CA ILE A 15 6.65 64.11 -31.44
C ILE A 15 7.44 63.75 -30.17
N ALA A 16 7.84 64.72 -29.34
CA ALA A 16 8.50 64.46 -28.07
C ALA A 16 7.59 63.73 -27.08
N LYS A 17 6.31 64.11 -26.96
CA LYS A 17 5.33 63.30 -26.21
C LYS A 17 5.19 61.89 -26.79
N ARG A 18 5.15 61.74 -28.11
CA ARG A 18 5.07 60.41 -28.76
C ARG A 18 6.30 59.53 -28.51
N ILE A 19 7.50 60.10 -28.53
CA ILE A 19 8.76 59.41 -28.23
C ILE A 19 8.83 59.06 -26.75
N VAL A 20 8.50 60.00 -25.85
CA VAL A 20 8.46 59.73 -24.40
C VAL A 20 7.46 58.63 -24.06
N PHE A 21 6.27 58.62 -24.68
CA PHE A 21 5.29 57.55 -24.45
C PHE A 21 5.63 56.22 -25.14
N ALA A 22 6.35 56.22 -26.26
CA ALA A 22 6.87 54.99 -26.88
C ALA A 22 8.02 54.38 -26.08
N VAL A 23 8.90 55.23 -25.54
CA VAL A 23 9.97 54.84 -24.62
C VAL A 23 9.39 54.38 -23.28
N LEU A 24 8.33 55.02 -22.76
CA LEU A 24 7.62 54.56 -21.56
C LEU A 24 6.84 53.25 -21.80
N GLY A 25 6.25 53.05 -22.98
CA GLY A 25 5.59 51.79 -23.34
C GLY A 25 6.58 50.64 -23.50
N ALA A 26 7.70 50.87 -24.20
CA ALA A 26 8.79 49.92 -24.32
C ALA A 26 9.48 49.66 -22.97
N ALA A 27 9.67 50.70 -22.14
CA ALA A 27 10.21 50.58 -20.80
C ALA A 27 9.26 49.86 -19.84
N ALA A 28 7.94 50.07 -19.93
CA ALA A 28 6.96 49.31 -19.16
C ALA A 28 6.91 47.84 -19.61
N LEU A 29 7.10 47.56 -20.91
CA LEU A 29 7.26 46.21 -21.47
C LEU A 29 8.55 45.53 -21.02
N SER A 30 9.66 46.25 -20.84
CA SER A 30 10.93 45.64 -20.41
C SER A 30 11.09 45.59 -18.89
N VAL A 31 10.58 46.57 -18.16
CA VAL A 31 10.68 46.67 -16.69
C VAL A 31 9.56 45.87 -16.01
N GLY A 32 8.33 45.91 -16.52
CA GLY A 32 7.21 45.15 -15.94
C GLY A 32 7.44 43.64 -15.99
N THR A 33 7.91 43.12 -17.12
CA THR A 33 8.15 41.69 -17.31
C THR A 33 9.35 41.16 -16.52
N PHE A 34 10.39 41.98 -16.30
CA PHE A 34 11.59 41.60 -15.56
C PHE A 34 11.42 41.77 -14.03
N VAL A 35 10.78 42.86 -13.59
CA VAL A 35 10.60 43.18 -12.17
C VAL A 35 9.47 42.35 -11.53
N LEU A 36 8.37 42.08 -12.23
CA LEU A 36 7.21 41.40 -11.62
C LEU A 36 7.44 39.90 -11.35
N ALA A 37 8.18 39.18 -12.21
CA ALA A 37 8.32 37.72 -12.06
C ALA A 37 9.66 37.25 -11.48
N LYS A 38 10.76 37.98 -11.68
CA LYS A 38 12.07 37.59 -11.12
C LYS A 38 12.45 38.33 -9.84
N GLY A 39 11.85 39.50 -9.58
CA GLY A 39 12.32 40.38 -8.50
C GLY A 39 11.43 40.47 -7.27
N VAL A 40 10.20 39.94 -7.28
CA VAL A 40 9.25 40.14 -6.16
C VAL A 40 8.35 38.92 -5.86
N TRP A 41 7.79 38.21 -6.85
CA TRP A 41 6.71 37.24 -6.57
C TRP A 41 7.16 35.77 -6.52
N VAL A 42 8.22 35.38 -7.24
CA VAL A 42 8.71 33.98 -7.20
C VAL A 42 9.41 33.65 -5.88
N PRO A 43 10.29 34.50 -5.33
CA PRO A 43 10.85 34.29 -3.98
C PRO A 43 9.76 34.16 -2.91
N ALA A 44 8.77 35.07 -2.91
CA ALA A 44 7.64 35.05 -1.97
C ALA A 44 6.73 33.80 -2.03
N LEU A 45 6.71 33.06 -3.15
CA LEU A 45 5.99 31.79 -3.25
C LEU A 45 6.82 30.59 -2.77
N LEU A 46 8.13 30.74 -2.70
CA LEU A 46 9.06 29.72 -2.23
C LEU A 46 9.42 29.90 -0.76
N GLU A 47 9.17 31.10 -0.21
CA GLU A 47 9.26 31.38 1.21
C GLU A 47 8.46 30.35 2.03
N VAL A 48 9.03 29.94 3.16
CA VAL A 48 8.31 29.14 4.15
C VAL A 48 7.08 29.93 4.58
N SER A 49 5.88 29.43 4.31
CA SER A 49 4.63 30.15 4.60
C SER A 49 4.38 30.28 6.10
N ASP A 50 3.58 31.26 6.51
CA ASP A 50 3.19 31.43 7.92
C ASP A 50 2.41 30.21 8.45
N ASP A 51 1.66 29.55 7.58
CA ASP A 51 0.88 28.33 7.85
C ASP A 51 1.61 27.05 7.46
N PHE A 52 2.95 27.10 7.32
CA PHE A 52 3.73 25.96 6.85
C PHE A 52 3.50 24.71 7.70
N THR A 53 3.10 23.63 7.02
CA THR A 53 2.97 22.29 7.57
C THR A 53 3.52 21.25 6.60
N TYR A 54 4.17 20.22 7.15
CA TYR A 54 4.60 19.04 6.43
C TYR A 54 4.33 17.83 7.30
N SER A 55 3.60 16.83 6.80
CA SER A 55 3.35 15.60 7.53
C SER A 55 3.55 14.39 6.62
N ALA A 56 4.31 13.40 7.07
CA ALA A 56 4.50 12.15 6.36
C ALA A 56 4.62 10.97 7.31
N ASP A 57 3.85 9.92 7.05
CA ASP A 57 4.01 8.63 7.70
C ASP A 57 5.10 7.83 7.00
N VAL A 58 5.97 7.25 7.81
CA VAL A 58 7.12 6.46 7.39
C VAL A 58 6.92 5.03 7.90
N ILE A 59 6.78 4.10 6.95
CA ILE A 59 6.74 2.68 7.25
C ILE A 59 8.16 2.20 7.48
N SER A 60 8.40 1.64 8.66
CA SER A 60 9.69 1.09 9.07
C SER A 60 9.56 -0.43 9.18
N LEU A 61 10.49 -1.15 8.58
CA LEU A 61 10.58 -2.61 8.68
C LEU A 61 11.87 -2.96 9.39
N ASP A 62 11.77 -3.37 10.64
CA ASP A 62 12.89 -3.73 11.51
C ASP A 62 13.11 -5.23 11.51
N ASN A 63 14.34 -5.68 11.34
CA ASN A 63 14.70 -7.09 11.43
C ASN A 63 15.81 -7.25 12.46
N PHE A 64 15.41 -7.59 13.68
CA PHE A 64 16.35 -7.72 14.80
C PHE A 64 17.18 -9.00 14.70
N TYR A 65 18.44 -8.92 15.12
CA TYR A 65 19.36 -10.05 15.09
C TYR A 65 19.26 -10.88 16.37
N ASP A 66 18.96 -12.18 16.25
CA ASP A 66 19.02 -13.13 17.36
C ASP A 66 20.46 -13.64 17.51
N GLU A 67 21.19 -13.06 18.47
CA GLU A 67 22.60 -13.38 18.72
C GLU A 67 22.82 -14.88 19.00
N LYS A 68 21.91 -15.53 19.73
CA LYS A 68 22.05 -16.95 20.11
C LYS A 68 21.92 -17.86 18.90
N LYS A 69 20.99 -17.54 17.99
CA LYS A 69 20.76 -18.32 16.77
C LYS A 69 21.63 -17.87 15.60
N LYS A 70 22.29 -16.71 15.72
CA LYS A 70 23.09 -16.05 14.67
C LYS A 70 22.31 -15.77 13.39
N VAL A 71 21.02 -15.52 13.51
CA VAL A 71 20.11 -15.23 12.38
C VAL A 71 19.20 -14.08 12.75
N PHE A 72 18.69 -13.40 11.73
CA PHE A 72 17.65 -12.38 11.87
C PHE A 72 16.31 -13.03 12.24
N SER A 73 15.54 -12.38 13.13
CA SER A 73 14.34 -12.95 13.75
C SER A 73 13.06 -12.83 12.90
N GLY A 74 13.11 -12.10 11.79
CA GLY A 74 11.96 -11.76 10.96
C GLY A 74 11.63 -10.26 11.03
N GLU A 75 11.03 -9.74 9.95
CA GLU A 75 10.69 -8.31 9.83
C GLU A 75 9.48 -7.96 10.71
N GLN A 76 9.61 -6.89 11.48
CA GLN A 76 8.56 -6.27 12.29
C GLN A 76 8.26 -4.88 11.75
N ARG A 77 6.97 -4.54 11.63
CA ARG A 77 6.54 -3.24 11.10
C ARG A 77 6.30 -2.24 12.24
N SER A 78 6.72 -1.01 12.04
CA SER A 78 6.31 0.16 12.81
C SER A 78 5.97 1.33 11.88
N VAL A 79 5.26 2.32 12.42
CA VAL A 79 4.91 3.54 11.69
C VAL A 79 5.51 4.72 12.45
N THR A 80 6.22 5.59 11.75
CA THR A 80 6.75 6.83 12.31
C THR A 80 6.15 8.01 11.57
N THR A 81 5.50 8.92 12.29
CA THR A 81 4.99 10.16 11.71
C THR A 81 6.06 11.25 11.83
N PHE A 82 6.40 11.89 10.72
CA PHE A 82 7.21 13.11 10.66
C PHE A 82 6.29 14.30 10.48
N ASP A 83 6.07 15.07 11.54
CA ASP A 83 5.32 16.32 11.48
C ASP A 83 6.27 17.51 11.57
N PHE A 84 6.08 18.52 10.72
CA PHE A 84 6.74 19.80 10.78
C PHE A 84 5.70 20.91 10.74
N THR A 85 5.84 21.87 11.64
CA THR A 85 4.92 23.02 11.74
C THR A 85 5.72 24.27 12.07
N ARG A 86 5.40 25.39 11.43
CA ARG A 86 5.99 26.68 11.84
C ARG A 86 5.50 27.10 13.22
N ILE A 87 6.41 27.63 14.04
CA ILE A 87 6.09 28.21 15.34
C ILE A 87 5.80 29.70 15.12
N GLU A 88 4.61 30.16 15.50
CA GLU A 88 4.28 31.58 15.56
C GLU A 88 4.90 32.19 16.83
N ASP A 89 6.15 32.64 16.79
CA ASP A 89 6.73 33.45 17.87
C ASP A 89 7.32 34.75 17.33
N LYS A 90 6.64 35.86 17.64
CA LYS A 90 6.99 37.24 17.24
C LYS A 90 7.89 37.96 18.25
N GLU A 91 8.20 37.35 19.40
CA GLU A 91 8.93 38.02 20.47
C GLU A 91 10.46 37.95 20.33
N ASP A 92 11.01 36.99 19.58
CA ASP A 92 12.46 36.81 19.35
C ASP A 92 12.84 36.54 17.87
N SER A 93 11.93 36.78 16.91
CA SER A 93 12.21 36.52 15.50
C SER A 93 13.32 37.44 14.98
N VAL A 94 14.46 36.88 14.62
CA VAL A 94 15.41 37.52 13.70
C VAL A 94 14.68 37.66 12.36
N ASP A 95 14.72 38.86 11.75
CA ASP A 95 14.17 39.07 10.40
C ASP A 95 14.69 37.96 9.46
N ASP A 96 13.80 37.41 8.62
CA ASP A 96 14.07 36.37 7.61
C ASP A 96 14.39 34.95 8.15
N VAL A 97 14.09 34.65 9.43
CA VAL A 97 14.25 33.31 10.03
C VAL A 97 12.91 32.71 10.46
N ALA A 98 12.57 31.54 9.92
CA ALA A 98 11.44 30.71 10.34
C ALA A 98 11.87 29.63 11.36
N LEU A 99 11.14 29.53 12.47
CA LEU A 99 11.29 28.45 13.44
C LEU A 99 10.31 27.32 13.12
N ILE A 100 10.83 26.12 12.86
CA ILE A 100 10.06 24.94 12.49
C ILE A 100 10.16 23.91 13.60
N LYS A 101 9.03 23.61 14.24
CA LYS A 101 8.91 22.50 15.16
C LYS A 101 8.77 21.20 14.36
N ASN A 102 9.56 20.20 14.69
CA ASN A 102 9.39 18.83 14.20
C ASN A 102 8.94 17.93 15.36
N VAL A 103 7.93 17.10 15.11
CA VAL A 103 7.54 15.99 15.97
C VAL A 103 7.79 14.70 15.22
N PHE A 104 8.67 13.89 15.77
CA PHE A 104 8.97 12.53 15.34
C PHE A 104 8.21 11.58 16.28
N ASP A 105 7.15 10.93 15.81
CA ASP A 105 6.30 10.07 16.65
C ASP A 105 6.28 8.64 16.13
N VAL A 106 6.95 7.73 16.83
CA VAL A 106 7.00 6.31 16.47
C VAL A 106 5.90 5.56 17.20
N ARG A 107 5.13 4.79 16.45
CA ARG A 107 4.02 3.99 16.95
C ARG A 107 4.12 2.55 16.45
N THR A 108 3.56 1.64 17.24
CA THR A 108 3.28 0.28 16.79
C THR A 108 2.22 0.30 15.68
N VAL A 109 2.06 -0.82 14.96
CA VAL A 109 0.97 -0.98 13.98
C VAL A 109 -0.41 -0.82 14.64
N THR A 110 -0.55 -1.11 15.93
CA THR A 110 -1.79 -0.93 16.70
C THR A 110 -2.03 0.50 17.17
N GLY A 111 -1.09 1.42 16.92
CA GLY A 111 -1.19 2.84 17.26
C GLY A 111 -0.62 3.22 18.63
N ASP A 112 -0.05 2.26 19.37
CA ASP A 112 0.58 2.50 20.67
C ASP A 112 1.89 3.26 20.47
N ARG A 113 2.07 4.38 21.20
CA ARG A 113 3.27 5.21 21.11
C ARG A 113 4.48 4.47 21.70
N ILE A 114 5.55 4.38 20.92
CA ILE A 114 6.85 3.81 21.30
C ILE A 114 7.75 4.91 21.83
N ILE A 115 8.00 5.94 21.01
CA ILE A 115 8.85 7.08 21.35
C ILE A 115 8.34 8.33 20.62
N SER A 116 8.50 9.50 21.23
CA SER A 116 8.24 10.77 20.57
C SER A 116 9.38 11.73 20.88
N ILE A 117 9.96 12.32 19.84
CA ILE A 117 11.05 13.29 19.92
C ILE A 117 10.57 14.59 19.29
N GLU A 118 10.82 15.69 19.99
CA GLU A 118 10.51 17.04 19.51
C GLU A 118 11.82 17.81 19.32
N ARG A 119 11.94 18.51 18.19
CA ARG A 119 13.08 19.36 17.84
C ARG A 119 12.62 20.67 17.22
N THR A 120 13.42 21.72 17.38
CA THR A 120 13.14 23.03 16.78
C THR A 120 14.27 23.45 15.84
N TYR A 121 13.94 23.66 14.57
CA TYR A 121 14.89 24.04 13.52
C TYR A 121 14.73 25.53 13.21
N GLY A 122 15.83 26.28 13.19
CA GLY A 122 15.87 27.60 12.58
C GLY A 122 16.27 27.50 11.12
N VAL A 123 15.45 28.01 10.22
CA VAL A 123 15.73 28.06 8.78
C VAL A 123 15.50 29.46 8.24
N ASP A 124 16.31 29.82 7.26
CA ASP A 124 16.11 30.99 6.41
C ASP A 124 14.81 30.80 5.62
N ASP A 125 13.91 31.76 5.68
CA ASP A 125 12.56 31.65 5.12
C ASP A 125 12.57 31.55 3.59
N GLU A 126 13.44 32.28 2.89
CA GLU A 126 13.55 32.28 1.43
C GLU A 126 14.24 31.03 0.86
N THR A 127 15.19 30.44 1.59
CA THR A 127 16.05 29.37 1.06
C THR A 127 15.84 28.01 1.72
N GLY A 128 15.20 27.96 2.89
CA GLY A 128 15.04 26.74 3.69
C GLY A 128 16.37 26.20 4.27
N ARG A 129 17.43 27.00 4.22
CA ARG A 129 18.76 26.65 4.75
C ARG A 129 18.80 26.87 6.25
N HIS A 130 19.45 25.98 6.99
CA HIS A 130 19.66 26.18 8.43
C HIS A 130 20.48 27.44 8.72
N VAL A 131 20.02 28.19 9.73
CA VAL A 131 20.65 29.43 10.20
C VAL A 131 21.39 29.13 11.52
N PRO A 132 22.71 29.32 11.60
CA PRO A 132 23.45 29.14 12.83
C PRO A 132 22.92 30.02 13.97
N GLY A 133 22.79 29.45 15.16
CA GLY A 133 22.25 30.09 16.35
C GLY A 133 20.72 30.14 16.42
N ALA A 134 20.00 29.62 15.42
CA ALA A 134 18.54 29.57 15.40
C ALA A 134 18.01 28.14 15.62
N GLY A 135 16.93 28.01 16.39
CA GLY A 135 16.39 26.72 16.83
C GLY A 135 17.07 26.19 18.10
N ASP A 136 17.02 24.88 18.32
CA ASP A 136 17.57 24.22 19.50
C ASP A 136 19.07 23.86 19.40
N HIS A 137 19.59 23.70 18.17
CA HIS A 137 20.97 23.31 17.86
C HIS A 137 21.44 23.92 16.54
N ASP A 138 22.75 24.16 16.43
CA ASP A 138 23.40 24.53 15.18
C ASP A 138 23.36 23.37 14.18
N ARG A 139 22.86 23.67 12.97
CA ARG A 139 22.71 22.70 11.89
C ARG A 139 23.28 23.24 10.59
N GLU A 140 23.74 22.34 9.74
CA GLU A 140 24.28 22.66 8.43
C GLU A 140 23.37 22.16 7.32
N GLY A 141 23.37 22.86 6.18
CA GLY A 141 22.61 22.46 5.00
C GLY A 141 21.15 22.90 5.05
N TYR A 142 20.28 22.10 4.44
CA TYR A 142 18.86 22.41 4.24
C TYR A 142 17.96 21.47 5.05
N LEU A 143 16.80 21.99 5.48
CA LEU A 143 15.78 21.18 6.14
C LEU A 143 15.21 20.10 5.20
N PHE A 144 15.07 20.42 3.91
CA PHE A 144 14.71 19.46 2.87
C PHE A 144 15.70 19.50 1.70
N ALA A 145 15.63 20.52 0.86
CA ALA A 145 16.53 20.72 -0.28
C ALA A 145 16.51 22.19 -0.74
N PRO A 146 17.52 22.66 -1.48
CA PRO A 146 17.49 23.99 -2.08
C PRO A 146 16.37 24.10 -3.13
N HIS A 147 15.87 25.32 -3.36
CA HIS A 147 15.00 25.58 -4.51
C HIS A 147 15.78 25.51 -5.83
N GLY A 148 15.15 25.03 -6.89
CA GLY A 148 15.76 25.03 -8.23
C GLY A 148 16.91 24.04 -8.41
N VAL A 149 16.90 22.90 -7.71
CA VAL A 149 17.96 21.88 -7.76
C VAL A 149 18.28 21.43 -9.19
N THR A 150 19.57 21.33 -9.52
CA THR A 150 20.05 20.86 -10.81
C THR A 150 20.64 19.45 -10.73
N LYS A 151 20.95 18.84 -11.89
CA LYS A 151 21.45 17.45 -11.96
C LYS A 151 22.94 17.32 -11.58
N ASP A 152 23.67 18.43 -11.59
CA ASP A 152 25.12 18.45 -11.45
C ASP A 152 25.57 18.92 -10.06
N GLU A 153 24.63 19.31 -9.18
CA GLU A 153 24.90 19.88 -7.87
C GLU A 153 24.57 18.88 -6.75
N SER A 154 25.53 18.67 -5.84
CA SER A 154 25.25 18.07 -4.53
C SER A 154 24.82 19.15 -3.56
N PHE A 155 24.08 18.76 -2.52
CA PHE A 155 23.73 19.65 -1.42
C PHE A 155 23.77 18.90 -0.08
N ILE A 156 23.89 19.66 1.01
CA ILE A 156 23.84 19.12 2.35
C ILE A 156 22.40 19.08 2.82
N TYR A 157 21.88 17.89 3.08
CA TYR A 157 20.58 17.64 3.68
C TYR A 157 20.77 17.36 5.18
N TRP A 158 20.05 18.07 6.05
CA TRP A 158 20.01 17.70 7.47
C TRP A 158 18.95 16.63 7.69
N HIS A 159 19.39 15.43 8.01
CA HIS A 159 18.48 14.32 8.17
C HIS A 159 17.90 14.26 9.58
N VAL A 160 16.58 14.33 9.69
CA VAL A 160 15.90 14.39 11.01
C VAL A 160 16.05 13.12 11.85
N ASN A 161 16.03 11.93 11.23
CA ASN A 161 16.21 10.66 11.94
C ASN A 161 17.65 10.47 12.46
N TYR A 162 18.65 10.66 11.59
CA TYR A 162 20.06 10.47 11.94
C TYR A 162 20.73 11.71 12.57
N ASP A 163 19.99 12.82 12.66
CA ASP A 163 20.36 14.12 13.26
C ASP A 163 21.75 14.62 12.87
N ARG A 164 22.01 14.66 11.55
CA ARG A 164 23.32 15.01 11.00
C ARG A 164 23.23 15.57 9.58
N PRO A 165 24.27 16.28 9.11
CA PRO A 165 24.39 16.65 7.71
C PRO A 165 24.77 15.43 6.85
N ILE A 166 24.15 15.34 5.68
CA ILE A 166 24.39 14.31 4.68
C ILE A 166 24.56 14.98 3.31
N GLU A 167 25.67 14.68 2.63
CA GLU A 167 25.84 15.11 1.25
C GLU A 167 24.99 14.24 0.32
N MET A 168 24.06 14.87 -0.39
CA MET A 168 23.12 14.24 -1.31
C MET A 168 23.60 14.41 -2.75
N VAL A 169 23.76 13.30 -3.47
CA VAL A 169 24.27 13.28 -4.85
C VAL A 169 23.18 12.84 -5.81
N PHE A 170 23.06 13.51 -6.95
CA PHE A 170 22.06 13.19 -7.97
C PHE A 170 22.25 11.76 -8.49
N ALA A 171 21.16 10.99 -8.54
CA ALA A 171 21.14 9.57 -8.88
C ALA A 171 20.13 9.22 -9.98
N GLY A 172 19.40 10.19 -10.53
CA GLY A 172 18.48 10.01 -11.64
C GLY A 172 17.19 10.80 -11.53
N GLU A 173 16.31 10.64 -12.51
CA GLU A 173 14.95 11.19 -12.51
C GLU A 173 13.95 10.05 -12.34
N GLU A 174 12.88 10.31 -11.60
CA GLU A 174 11.79 9.36 -11.39
C GLU A 174 10.47 10.11 -11.27
N ILE A 175 9.39 9.47 -11.69
CA ILE A 175 8.04 10.02 -11.59
C ILE A 175 7.38 9.37 -10.39
N ILE A 176 7.12 10.18 -9.37
CA ILE A 176 6.49 9.74 -8.13
C ILE A 176 5.09 10.32 -8.13
N GLU A 177 4.09 9.43 -8.21
CA GLU A 177 2.68 9.80 -8.14
C GLU A 177 2.33 10.97 -9.09
N GLY A 178 2.76 10.86 -10.36
CA GLY A 178 2.49 11.85 -11.40
C GLY A 178 3.40 13.09 -11.38
N VAL A 179 4.31 13.21 -10.41
CA VAL A 179 5.25 14.33 -10.27
C VAL A 179 6.65 13.90 -10.68
N ARG A 180 7.26 14.66 -11.60
CA ARG A 180 8.68 14.51 -11.94
C ARG A 180 9.54 14.95 -10.76
N THR A 181 10.37 14.04 -10.28
CA THR A 181 11.29 14.28 -9.17
C THR A 181 12.73 13.96 -9.58
N TYR A 182 13.67 14.59 -8.89
CA TYR A 182 15.08 14.23 -8.93
C TYR A 182 15.39 13.35 -7.74
N ARG A 183 15.93 12.17 -8.02
CA ARG A 183 16.33 11.19 -7.02
C ARG A 183 17.77 11.50 -6.59
N PHE A 184 17.98 11.74 -5.31
CA PHE A 184 19.29 11.93 -4.71
C PHE A 184 19.60 10.77 -3.76
N ARG A 185 20.86 10.35 -3.72
CA ARG A 185 21.33 9.23 -2.90
C ARG A 185 22.57 9.60 -2.10
N SER A 186 22.71 8.98 -0.93
CA SER A 186 23.95 8.98 -0.15
C SER A 186 24.12 7.66 0.59
N ASP A 187 25.35 7.18 0.70
CA ASP A 187 25.71 6.00 1.50
C ASP A 187 26.72 6.45 2.56
N PHE A 188 26.40 6.28 3.85
CA PHE A 188 27.21 6.82 4.95
C PHE A 188 27.15 5.96 6.21
N GLY A 189 28.21 6.06 7.02
CA GLY A 189 28.26 5.48 8.36
C GLY A 189 27.88 6.52 9.42
N VAL A 190 27.07 6.15 10.41
CA VAL A 190 26.69 7.02 11.53
C VAL A 190 26.78 6.31 12.86
N ASP A 191 27.35 6.97 13.86
CA ASP A 191 27.28 6.53 15.25
C ASP A 191 26.02 7.13 15.87
N GLN A 192 25.14 6.26 16.37
CA GLN A 192 23.88 6.63 17.03
C GLN A 192 23.86 6.12 18.48
N THR A 193 25.04 5.87 19.07
CA THR A 193 25.15 5.35 20.44
C THR A 193 24.37 6.22 21.42
N ASP A 194 24.58 7.53 21.41
CA ASP A 194 23.88 8.44 22.33
C ASP A 194 22.36 8.51 22.06
N SER A 195 21.95 8.30 20.81
CA SER A 195 20.54 8.35 20.39
C SER A 195 19.77 7.06 20.60
N LEU A 196 20.42 5.89 20.70
CA LEU A 196 19.75 4.58 20.70
C LEU A 196 20.02 3.75 21.96
N THR A 197 21.01 4.12 22.78
CA THR A 197 21.35 3.40 24.03
C THR A 197 20.21 3.29 25.03
N HIS A 198 19.20 4.14 24.95
CA HIS A 198 18.04 4.11 25.82
C HIS A 198 16.91 3.19 25.31
N LEU A 199 17.03 2.63 24.10
CA LEU A 199 16.01 1.75 23.54
C LEU A 199 16.09 0.35 24.17
N PRO A 200 14.94 -0.32 24.39
CA PRO A 200 14.91 -1.68 24.90
C PRO A 200 15.74 -2.63 24.04
N GLY A 201 16.63 -3.40 24.68
CA GLY A 201 17.46 -4.40 24.02
C GLY A 201 18.84 -3.91 23.56
N VAL A 202 19.14 -2.61 23.65
CA VAL A 202 20.50 -2.07 23.45
C VAL A 202 21.30 -2.19 24.75
N PRO A 203 22.45 -2.90 24.76
CA PRO A 203 23.30 -2.96 25.95
C PRO A 203 23.93 -1.61 26.27
N GLU A 204 23.93 -1.21 27.54
CA GLU A 204 24.58 0.03 28.00
C GLU A 204 26.10 0.04 27.75
N THR A 205 26.72 -1.13 27.60
CA THR A 205 28.17 -1.28 27.44
C THR A 205 28.65 -1.24 25.99
N LEU A 206 27.75 -1.30 25.01
CA LEU A 206 28.09 -1.33 23.58
C LEU A 206 27.61 -0.07 22.90
N GLY A 207 28.37 0.40 21.91
CA GLY A 207 27.94 1.46 21.02
C GLY A 207 27.12 0.91 19.85
N VAL A 208 26.35 1.77 19.19
CA VAL A 208 25.57 1.42 18.00
C VAL A 208 26.03 2.25 16.81
N ASN A 209 26.56 1.58 15.80
CA ASN A 209 26.98 2.21 14.55
C ASN A 209 26.20 1.62 13.37
N LEU A 210 25.75 2.47 12.46
CA LEU A 210 24.91 2.10 11.33
C LEU A 210 25.63 2.36 10.01
N ASP A 211 25.44 1.46 9.06
CA ASP A 211 25.66 1.72 7.63
C ASP A 211 24.30 2.03 7.00
N VAL A 212 24.16 3.22 6.42
CA VAL A 212 22.89 3.72 5.88
C VAL A 212 23.03 4.01 4.38
N SER A 213 22.08 3.54 3.60
CA SER A 213 21.84 3.90 2.21
C SER A 213 20.55 4.72 2.15
N LEU A 214 20.67 6.04 2.01
CA LEU A 214 19.57 6.98 1.95
C LEU A 214 19.23 7.36 0.52
N THR A 215 17.95 7.49 0.21
CA THR A 215 17.44 8.06 -1.04
C THR A 215 16.27 9.01 -0.77
N ILE A 216 16.31 10.19 -1.38
CA ILE A 216 15.22 11.18 -1.34
C ILE A 216 14.83 11.59 -2.76
N TRP A 217 13.57 11.95 -2.95
CA TRP A 217 13.04 12.42 -4.22
C TRP A 217 12.51 13.83 -4.03
N ILE A 218 13.12 14.77 -4.76
CA ILE A 218 12.86 16.20 -4.64
C ILE A 218 12.16 16.69 -5.90
N GLU A 219 11.11 17.49 -5.76
CA GLU A 219 10.58 18.25 -6.90
C GLU A 219 11.58 19.37 -7.25
N PRO A 220 12.15 19.37 -8.46
CA PRO A 220 13.35 20.17 -8.76
C PRO A 220 13.11 21.69 -8.77
N THR A 221 11.87 22.15 -8.95
CA THR A 221 11.57 23.59 -9.02
C THR A 221 11.50 24.19 -7.61
N THR A 222 10.77 23.53 -6.72
CA THR A 222 10.41 24.01 -5.39
C THR A 222 11.34 23.46 -4.31
N GLY A 223 12.13 22.42 -4.57
CA GLY A 223 12.93 21.77 -3.53
C GLY A 223 12.08 20.91 -2.57
N TRP A 224 10.80 20.70 -2.86
CA TRP A 224 9.90 19.95 -1.99
C TRP A 224 10.26 18.46 -1.93
N LEU A 225 10.27 17.89 -0.72
CA LEU A 225 10.53 16.47 -0.48
C LEU A 225 9.27 15.65 -0.72
N VAL A 226 9.24 14.94 -1.86
CA VAL A 226 8.08 14.15 -2.31
C VAL A 226 8.10 12.74 -1.74
N LYS A 227 9.28 12.11 -1.71
CA LYS A 227 9.44 10.74 -1.22
C LYS A 227 10.77 10.58 -0.52
N TYR A 228 10.79 9.64 0.40
CA TYR A 228 11.92 9.26 1.23
C TYR A 228 12.01 7.74 1.31
N ALA A 229 13.24 7.22 1.27
CA ALA A 229 13.52 5.84 1.61
C ALA A 229 14.96 5.68 2.13
N ASP A 230 15.15 4.82 3.12
CA ASP A 230 16.47 4.37 3.54
C ASP A 230 16.52 2.84 3.70
N LYS A 231 17.74 2.33 3.73
CA LYS A 231 18.06 0.99 4.21
C LYS A 231 19.27 1.09 5.10
N ALA A 232 19.23 0.47 6.26
CA ALA A 232 20.32 0.52 7.21
C ALA A 232 20.59 -0.83 7.87
N VAL A 233 21.85 -1.07 8.19
CA VAL A 233 22.26 -2.16 9.09
C VAL A 233 22.96 -1.54 10.29
N ALA A 234 22.38 -1.72 11.46
CA ALA A 234 22.94 -1.34 12.74
C ALA A 234 23.82 -2.47 13.27
N TYR A 235 25.00 -2.12 13.78
CA TYR A 235 25.96 -3.01 14.40
C TYR A 235 26.24 -2.53 15.82
N TYR A 236 26.34 -3.48 16.74
CA TYR A 236 27.01 -3.19 17.99
C TYR A 236 28.50 -3.07 17.78
N TYR A 237 29.15 -2.17 18.52
CA TYR A 237 30.59 -2.03 18.53
C TYR A 237 31.10 -1.79 19.95
N ASP A 238 32.33 -2.20 20.22
CA ASP A 238 32.99 -1.97 21.51
C ASP A 238 33.44 -0.50 21.61
N GLN A 239 32.98 0.20 22.65
CA GLN A 239 33.17 1.65 22.74
C GLN A 239 34.63 2.09 22.89
N GLU A 240 35.50 1.24 23.43
CA GLU A 240 36.92 1.52 23.66
C GLU A 240 37.76 1.22 22.41
N THR A 241 37.60 0.03 21.84
CA THR A 241 38.37 -0.46 20.68
C THR A 241 37.80 -0.02 19.33
N LYS A 242 36.55 0.45 19.30
CA LYS A 242 35.78 0.82 18.10
C LYS A 242 35.57 -0.32 17.10
N VAL A 243 35.74 -1.58 17.53
CA VAL A 243 35.56 -2.77 16.68
C VAL A 243 34.10 -3.22 16.69
N ARG A 244 33.51 -3.43 15.51
CA ARG A 244 32.16 -3.99 15.35
C ARG A 244 32.12 -5.44 15.84
N THR A 245 31.04 -5.82 16.50
CA THR A 245 30.83 -7.15 17.05
C THR A 245 29.92 -7.97 16.15
N HIS A 246 28.62 -7.75 16.20
CA HIS A 246 27.61 -8.38 15.34
C HIS A 246 26.51 -7.37 14.98
N PRO A 247 25.69 -7.66 13.95
CA PRO A 247 24.50 -6.87 13.65
C PRO A 247 23.55 -6.85 14.84
N TRP A 248 22.87 -5.73 15.05
CA TRP A 248 21.78 -5.57 16.01
C TRP A 248 20.43 -5.57 15.30
N ASN A 249 20.30 -4.77 14.24
CA ASN A 249 19.06 -4.59 13.49
C ASN A 249 19.42 -4.33 12.02
N SER A 250 18.62 -4.88 11.10
CA SER A 250 18.62 -4.47 9.69
C SER A 250 17.25 -3.90 9.40
N PHE A 251 17.17 -2.63 9.05
CA PHE A 251 15.91 -1.97 8.84
C PHE A 251 15.82 -1.20 7.52
N SER A 252 14.59 -0.93 7.09
CA SER A 252 14.32 -0.04 5.97
C SER A 252 13.14 0.85 6.27
N ASN A 253 13.29 2.13 6.00
CA ASN A 253 12.24 3.12 6.16
C ASN A 253 11.82 3.65 4.79
N ARG A 254 10.54 3.96 4.62
CA ARG A 254 10.02 4.63 3.42
C ARG A 254 8.74 5.36 3.73
N TYR A 255 8.41 6.40 2.97
CA TYR A 255 7.08 6.99 3.07
C TYR A 255 6.00 5.96 2.75
N ALA A 256 4.93 5.98 3.55
CA ALA A 256 3.67 5.36 3.20
C ALA A 256 3.21 5.94 1.85
N ARG A 257 2.55 5.12 1.03
CA ARG A 257 2.08 5.56 -0.29
C ARG A 257 1.16 6.78 -0.19
N ALA A 258 0.25 6.78 0.79
CA ALA A 258 -0.64 7.93 1.06
C ALA A 258 0.15 9.22 1.32
N SER A 259 1.24 9.15 2.08
CA SER A 259 2.12 10.31 2.31
C SER A 259 2.87 10.70 1.04
N ALA A 260 3.42 9.75 0.28
CA ALA A 260 4.06 10.07 -1.00
C ALA A 260 3.09 10.74 -1.99
N LEU A 261 1.84 10.28 -2.07
CA LEU A 261 0.75 10.89 -2.84
C LEU A 261 0.46 12.32 -2.37
N GLN A 262 0.23 12.50 -1.06
CA GLN A 262 -0.02 13.82 -0.47
C GLN A 262 1.12 14.80 -0.77
N GLN A 263 2.37 14.37 -0.61
CA GLN A 263 3.54 15.21 -0.85
C GLN A 263 3.75 15.50 -2.34
N ALA A 264 3.44 14.55 -3.23
CA ALA A 264 3.43 14.77 -4.67
C ALA A 264 2.36 15.80 -5.07
N ASP A 265 1.12 15.66 -4.58
CA ASP A 265 0.03 16.59 -4.86
C ASP A 265 0.35 18.02 -4.42
N TYR A 266 0.92 18.16 -3.22
CA TYR A 266 1.36 19.46 -2.74
C TYR A 266 2.47 20.04 -3.62
N ALA A 267 3.51 19.25 -3.91
CA ALA A 267 4.61 19.66 -4.78
C ALA A 267 4.12 20.09 -6.18
N ALA A 268 3.14 19.38 -6.75
CA ALA A 268 2.56 19.72 -8.05
C ALA A 268 1.81 21.06 -8.03
N LYS A 269 1.04 21.32 -6.98
CA LYS A 269 0.33 22.60 -6.77
C LYS A 269 1.32 23.74 -6.62
N LEU A 270 2.28 23.62 -5.71
CA LEU A 270 3.29 24.65 -5.45
C LEU A 270 4.13 24.92 -6.71
N ARG A 271 4.58 23.87 -7.40
CA ARG A 271 5.29 24.00 -8.69
C ARG A 271 4.46 24.75 -9.72
N THR A 272 3.17 24.42 -9.84
CA THR A 272 2.27 25.09 -10.77
C THR A 272 2.19 26.59 -10.49
N GLU A 273 1.99 26.97 -9.23
CA GLU A 273 1.94 28.38 -8.81
C GLU A 273 3.24 29.12 -9.14
N VAL A 274 4.39 28.52 -8.80
CA VAL A 274 5.72 29.07 -9.12
C VAL A 274 5.90 29.26 -10.62
N LEU A 275 5.55 28.26 -11.44
CA LEU A 275 5.70 28.33 -12.90
C LEU A 275 4.72 29.34 -13.54
N LEU A 276 3.49 29.46 -13.02
CA LEU A 276 2.53 30.45 -13.46
C LEU A 276 3.04 31.87 -13.23
N VAL A 277 3.55 32.16 -12.03
CA VAL A 277 4.13 33.48 -11.72
C VAL A 277 5.41 33.71 -12.52
N LYS A 278 6.26 32.70 -12.66
CA LYS A 278 7.56 32.83 -13.35
C LYS A 278 7.43 33.02 -14.86
N TYR A 279 6.45 32.40 -15.50
CA TYR A 279 6.35 32.38 -16.97
C TYR A 279 5.05 32.98 -17.52
N VAL A 280 3.90 32.67 -16.92
CA VAL A 280 2.59 33.07 -17.47
C VAL A 280 2.27 34.54 -17.17
N VAL A 281 2.53 35.02 -15.95
CA VAL A 281 2.31 36.43 -15.59
C VAL A 281 3.16 37.37 -16.48
N PRO A 282 4.47 37.14 -16.69
CA PRO A 282 5.28 37.86 -17.67
C PRO A 282 4.71 37.85 -19.08
N LEU A 283 4.26 36.69 -19.54
CA LEU A 283 3.71 36.51 -20.87
C LEU A 283 2.41 37.32 -21.03
N LEU A 284 1.54 37.31 -20.03
CA LEU A 284 0.31 38.12 -20.01
C LEU A 284 0.62 39.62 -20.07
N VAL A 285 1.58 40.10 -19.27
CA VAL A 285 2.02 41.49 -19.28
C VAL A 285 2.60 41.87 -20.65
N PHE A 286 3.39 40.97 -21.25
CA PHE A 286 3.97 41.16 -22.58
C PHE A 286 2.89 41.23 -23.67
N ILE A 287 1.96 40.28 -23.71
CA ILE A 287 0.83 40.24 -24.65
C ILE A 287 -0.01 41.51 -24.52
N PHE A 288 -0.33 41.92 -23.29
CA PHE A 288 -1.07 43.13 -23.02
C PHE A 288 -0.33 44.38 -23.55
N GLY A 289 0.98 44.47 -23.30
CA GLY A 289 1.82 45.54 -23.84
C GLY A 289 1.82 45.60 -25.37
N VAL A 290 1.95 44.45 -26.04
CA VAL A 290 1.87 44.34 -27.51
C VAL A 290 0.50 44.73 -28.03
N ALA A 291 -0.57 44.28 -27.38
CA ALA A 291 -1.96 44.60 -27.74
C ALA A 291 -2.21 46.12 -27.69
N VAL A 292 -1.74 46.79 -26.63
CA VAL A 292 -1.82 48.25 -26.47
C VAL A 292 -1.02 48.99 -27.56
N LEU A 293 0.17 48.49 -27.90
CA LEU A 293 1.01 49.07 -28.95
C LEU A 293 0.35 48.95 -30.34
N LEU A 294 -0.16 47.76 -30.68
CA LEU A 294 -0.82 47.49 -31.96
C LEU A 294 -2.13 48.25 -32.11
N TRP A 295 -2.94 48.34 -31.05
CA TRP A 295 -4.14 49.18 -31.04
C TRP A 295 -3.81 50.64 -31.37
N ARG A 296 -2.70 51.15 -30.83
CA ARG A 296 -2.28 52.53 -31.05
C ARG A 296 -1.77 52.79 -32.48
N ILE A 297 -1.10 51.82 -33.10
CA ILE A 297 -0.59 51.93 -34.48
C ILE A 297 -1.71 51.77 -35.50
N LEU A 298 -2.56 50.75 -35.33
CA LEU A 298 -3.56 50.34 -36.33
C LEU A 298 -4.93 51.00 -36.13
N ARG A 299 -5.20 51.55 -34.93
CA ARG A 299 -6.47 52.20 -34.54
C ARG A 299 -7.73 51.35 -34.79
N ARG A 300 -7.59 50.02 -34.79
CA ARG A 300 -8.70 49.07 -34.95
C ARG A 300 -8.90 48.29 -33.66
N SER A 301 -10.11 48.38 -33.10
CA SER A 301 -10.56 47.60 -31.94
C SER A 301 -10.46 46.09 -32.18
N ASP A 302 -10.67 45.68 -33.42
CA ASP A 302 -10.78 44.28 -33.84
C ASP A 302 -9.41 43.56 -33.76
N VAL A 303 -8.33 44.32 -33.95
CA VAL A 303 -6.95 43.82 -33.80
C VAL A 303 -6.59 43.63 -32.32
N LEU A 304 -7.05 44.55 -31.46
CA LEU A 304 -6.88 44.42 -30.01
C LEU A 304 -7.58 43.17 -29.49
N ALA A 305 -8.84 42.96 -29.91
CA ALA A 305 -9.60 41.77 -29.57
C ALA A 305 -8.90 40.49 -30.07
N GLY A 306 -8.42 40.47 -31.32
CA GLY A 306 -7.71 39.32 -31.88
C GLY A 306 -6.42 38.95 -31.14
N VAL A 307 -5.59 39.93 -30.77
CA VAL A 307 -4.33 39.69 -30.04
C VAL A 307 -4.59 39.22 -28.61
N LEU A 308 -5.58 39.79 -27.92
CA LEU A 308 -5.96 39.34 -26.58
C LEU A 308 -6.56 37.94 -26.59
N LEU A 309 -7.32 37.57 -27.64
CA LEU A 309 -7.94 36.26 -27.76
C LEU A 309 -6.90 35.17 -28.09
N LEU A 310 -5.96 35.45 -29.00
CA LEU A 310 -4.78 34.59 -29.23
C LEU A 310 -3.92 34.47 -27.96
N GLY A 311 -3.74 35.58 -27.25
CA GLY A 311 -3.03 35.59 -25.97
C GLY A 311 -3.69 34.74 -24.90
N ALA A 312 -5.02 34.84 -24.76
CA ALA A 312 -5.79 34.01 -23.85
C ALA A 312 -5.68 32.52 -24.20
N VAL A 313 -5.76 32.16 -25.48
CA VAL A 313 -5.56 30.78 -25.94
C VAL A 313 -4.15 30.29 -25.62
N LEU A 314 -3.11 31.11 -25.84
CA LEU A 314 -1.73 30.74 -25.51
C LEU A 314 -1.52 30.57 -24.00
N VAL A 315 -2.12 31.45 -23.19
CA VAL A 315 -2.06 31.40 -21.72
C VAL A 315 -2.79 30.18 -21.18
N ILE A 316 -3.99 29.87 -21.71
CA ILE A 316 -4.73 28.67 -21.33
C ILE A 316 -3.90 27.43 -21.70
N ASN A 317 -3.37 27.34 -22.92
CA ASN A 317 -2.55 26.18 -23.33
C ASN A 317 -1.28 26.03 -22.49
N THR A 318 -0.59 27.13 -22.18
CA THR A 318 0.62 27.09 -21.33
C THR A 318 0.30 26.71 -19.89
N ALA A 319 -0.77 27.26 -19.30
CA ALA A 319 -1.22 26.88 -17.97
C ALA A 319 -1.61 25.38 -17.92
N THR A 320 -2.36 24.88 -18.91
CA THR A 320 -2.73 23.45 -18.97
C THR A 320 -1.53 22.53 -19.10
N VAL A 321 -0.49 22.93 -19.85
CA VAL A 321 0.75 22.15 -19.98
C VAL A 321 1.58 22.19 -18.70
N LEU A 322 1.58 23.32 -17.98
CA LEU A 322 2.30 23.46 -16.70
C LEU A 322 1.65 22.65 -15.57
N SER A 323 0.32 22.55 -15.57
CA SER A 323 -0.49 21.82 -14.58
C SER A 323 -0.71 20.34 -14.90
N ALA A 324 -0.27 19.86 -16.05
CA ALA A 324 -0.42 18.45 -16.41
C ALA A 324 0.50 17.57 -15.54
N GLN A 325 -0.07 16.86 -14.57
CA GLN A 325 0.56 15.71 -13.93
C GLN A 325 0.51 14.51 -14.87
N GLU A 326 1.53 13.64 -14.78
CA GLU A 326 1.41 12.34 -15.42
C GLU A 326 0.35 11.49 -14.70
N PRO A 327 -0.45 10.70 -15.44
CA PRO A 327 -1.45 9.85 -14.81
C PRO A 327 -0.77 8.85 -13.87
N VAL A 328 -1.18 8.85 -12.60
CA VAL A 328 -0.81 7.80 -11.64
C VAL A 328 -1.33 6.49 -12.18
N THR A 329 -0.45 5.51 -12.38
CA THR A 329 -0.87 4.19 -12.85
C THR A 329 -1.44 3.43 -11.66
N PRO A 330 -2.72 3.02 -11.69
CA PRO A 330 -3.29 2.22 -10.62
C PRO A 330 -2.56 0.89 -10.49
N ILE A 331 -2.50 0.37 -9.27
CA ILE A 331 -1.95 -0.96 -9.00
C ILE A 331 -2.88 -2.00 -9.61
N SER A 332 -2.34 -2.93 -10.38
CA SER A 332 -3.12 -3.99 -11.00
C SER A 332 -3.05 -5.26 -10.15
N ILE A 333 -4.19 -5.78 -9.71
CA ILE A 333 -4.28 -7.03 -8.94
C ILE A 333 -5.08 -8.07 -9.72
N GLY A 334 -4.45 -9.19 -10.04
CA GLY A 334 -5.11 -10.34 -10.67
C GLY A 334 -5.78 -11.24 -9.63
N ILE A 335 -7.10 -11.36 -9.65
CA ILE A 335 -7.85 -12.29 -8.79
C ILE A 335 -8.05 -13.60 -9.55
N SER A 336 -7.42 -14.68 -9.09
CA SER A 336 -7.51 -16.01 -9.67
C SER A 336 -8.51 -16.87 -8.91
N ARG A 337 -9.58 -17.26 -9.59
CA ARG A 337 -10.57 -18.20 -9.08
C ARG A 337 -10.36 -19.57 -9.71
N TRP A 338 -10.19 -20.60 -8.88
CA TRP A 338 -10.19 -21.98 -9.36
C TRP A 338 -11.58 -22.40 -9.85
N VAL A 339 -12.63 -22.16 -9.04
CA VAL A 339 -14.01 -22.54 -9.37
C VAL A 339 -14.86 -21.36 -9.87
N PRO A 340 -15.99 -21.62 -10.57
CA PRO A 340 -16.93 -20.61 -11.05
C PRO A 340 -17.49 -19.63 -9.99
N TYR A 341 -18.16 -18.58 -10.46
CA TYR A 341 -18.95 -17.66 -9.63
C TYR A 341 -20.16 -18.36 -8.99
N GLY A 342 -20.65 -17.83 -7.86
CA GLY A 342 -21.84 -18.34 -7.17
C GLY A 342 -21.56 -19.20 -5.94
N ASN A 343 -20.29 -19.40 -5.58
CA ASN A 343 -19.93 -19.90 -4.26
C ASN A 343 -19.85 -18.70 -3.29
N THR A 344 -20.87 -18.54 -2.45
CA THR A 344 -21.03 -17.38 -1.56
C THR A 344 -19.84 -17.20 -0.63
N GLY A 345 -19.22 -18.28 -0.15
CA GLY A 345 -18.04 -18.21 0.70
C GLY A 345 -16.82 -17.60 -0.01
N TYR A 346 -16.59 -17.94 -1.28
CA TYR A 346 -15.45 -17.37 -2.04
C TYR A 346 -15.69 -15.92 -2.45
N ASP A 347 -16.95 -15.55 -2.70
CA ASP A 347 -17.33 -14.16 -2.97
C ASP A 347 -17.13 -13.29 -1.72
N ASP A 348 -17.56 -13.76 -0.54
CA ASP A 348 -17.32 -13.10 0.75
C ASP A 348 -15.82 -12.97 1.06
N ASN A 349 -15.03 -13.99 0.70
CA ASN A 349 -13.59 -13.96 0.85
C ASN A 349 -12.91 -12.88 -0.02
N ILE A 350 -13.31 -12.77 -1.28
CA ILE A 350 -12.82 -11.71 -2.18
C ILE A 350 -13.27 -10.34 -1.68
N GLN A 351 -14.51 -10.22 -1.20
CA GLN A 351 -15.00 -8.96 -0.64
C GLN A 351 -14.18 -8.54 0.58
N GLY A 352 -13.90 -9.47 1.50
CA GLY A 352 -13.02 -9.21 2.63
C GLY A 352 -11.64 -8.72 2.21
N PHE A 353 -11.03 -9.36 1.20
CA PHE A 353 -9.75 -8.92 0.64
C PHE A 353 -9.81 -7.46 0.14
N LYS A 354 -10.82 -7.14 -0.70
CA LYS A 354 -11.02 -5.79 -1.24
C LYS A 354 -11.29 -4.75 -0.15
N ASP A 355 -12.07 -5.08 0.87
CA ASP A 355 -12.39 -4.19 1.99
C ASP A 355 -11.14 -3.83 2.79
N ALA A 356 -10.23 -4.79 3.01
CA ALA A 356 -8.97 -4.52 3.70
C ALA A 356 -8.05 -3.57 2.90
N LEU A 357 -7.97 -3.73 1.58
CA LEU A 357 -7.27 -2.78 0.72
C LEU A 357 -7.93 -1.39 0.76
N THR A 358 -9.26 -1.33 0.65
CA THR A 358 -10.01 -0.07 0.69
C THR A 358 -9.79 0.66 2.02
N LEU A 359 -9.82 -0.07 3.15
CA LEU A 359 -9.56 0.48 4.47
C LEU A 359 -8.13 1.04 4.61
N ALA A 360 -7.17 0.47 3.88
CA ALA A 360 -5.80 0.96 3.78
C ALA A 360 -5.63 2.08 2.74
N GLY A 361 -6.72 2.58 2.15
CA GLY A 361 -6.72 3.69 1.19
C GLY A 361 -6.52 3.28 -0.26
N TYR A 362 -6.66 2.01 -0.60
CA TYR A 362 -6.58 1.51 -1.98
C TYR A 362 -7.98 1.32 -2.58
N HIS A 363 -8.52 2.37 -3.20
CA HIS A 363 -9.88 2.36 -3.74
C HIS A 363 -9.95 1.73 -5.14
N GLU A 364 -10.94 0.86 -5.36
CA GLU A 364 -11.17 0.23 -6.65
C GLU A 364 -11.54 1.26 -7.74
N GLY A 365 -10.86 1.20 -8.88
CA GLY A 365 -11.08 2.12 -10.01
C GLY A 365 -10.25 3.40 -9.95
N GLU A 366 -9.62 3.69 -8.81
CA GLU A 366 -8.74 4.85 -8.61
C GLU A 366 -7.31 4.39 -8.33
N ASP A 367 -7.10 3.73 -7.18
CA ASP A 367 -5.78 3.29 -6.73
C ASP A 367 -5.43 1.88 -7.19
N VAL A 368 -6.46 1.04 -7.37
CA VAL A 368 -6.33 -0.38 -7.71
C VAL A 368 -7.32 -0.77 -8.80
N ILE A 369 -6.85 -1.59 -9.74
CA ILE A 369 -7.68 -2.26 -10.75
C ILE A 369 -7.62 -3.77 -10.52
N TYR A 370 -8.79 -4.37 -10.30
CA TYR A 370 -8.90 -5.82 -10.13
C TYR A 370 -9.27 -6.50 -11.45
N THR A 371 -8.45 -7.45 -11.88
CA THR A 371 -8.75 -8.32 -13.02
C THR A 371 -9.10 -9.71 -12.47
N THR A 372 -10.38 -10.08 -12.50
CA THR A 372 -10.82 -11.40 -12.02
C THR A 372 -10.92 -12.39 -13.17
N LEU A 373 -10.18 -13.49 -13.08
CA LEU A 373 -10.23 -14.59 -14.04
C LEU A 373 -10.54 -15.91 -13.32
N THR A 374 -11.27 -16.78 -14.01
CA THR A 374 -11.75 -18.05 -13.45
C THR A 374 -11.34 -19.22 -14.33
N ALA A 375 -10.83 -20.29 -13.73
CA ALA A 375 -10.34 -21.47 -14.43
C ALA A 375 -11.33 -22.65 -14.47
N ASN A 376 -12.53 -22.52 -13.89
CA ASN A 376 -13.60 -23.52 -13.98
C ASN A 376 -13.16 -24.95 -13.59
N ALA A 377 -12.32 -25.06 -12.56
CA ALA A 377 -11.71 -26.29 -12.07
C ALA A 377 -10.90 -27.08 -13.13
N ASP A 378 -10.36 -26.36 -14.12
CA ASP A 378 -9.56 -26.90 -15.21
C ASP A 378 -8.11 -26.41 -15.13
N ALA A 379 -7.16 -27.34 -15.16
CA ALA A 379 -5.75 -27.03 -14.98
C ALA A 379 -5.14 -26.27 -16.18
N GLU A 380 -5.60 -26.54 -17.40
CA GLU A 380 -5.13 -25.84 -18.60
C GLU A 380 -5.62 -24.39 -18.61
N GLN A 381 -6.88 -24.16 -18.22
CA GLN A 381 -7.43 -22.82 -18.01
C GLN A 381 -6.70 -22.09 -16.87
N GLN A 382 -6.30 -22.76 -15.79
CA GLN A 382 -5.54 -22.11 -14.72
C GLN A 382 -4.12 -21.69 -15.17
N GLN A 383 -3.49 -22.48 -16.05
CA GLN A 383 -2.25 -22.08 -16.72
C GLN A 383 -2.46 -20.90 -17.67
N GLU A 384 -3.60 -20.84 -18.36
CA GLU A 384 -4.01 -19.68 -19.17
C GLU A 384 -4.15 -18.41 -18.30
N VAL A 385 -4.84 -18.52 -17.17
CA VAL A 385 -5.00 -17.43 -16.19
C VAL A 385 -3.63 -16.92 -15.74
N ALA A 386 -2.69 -17.83 -15.43
CA ALA A 386 -1.34 -17.44 -15.06
C ALA A 386 -0.63 -16.64 -16.17
N ARG A 387 -0.76 -17.10 -17.41
CA ARG A 387 -0.13 -16.45 -18.57
C ARG A 387 -0.76 -15.09 -18.85
N GLN A 388 -2.08 -14.99 -18.73
CA GLN A 388 -2.81 -13.74 -18.90
C GLN A 388 -2.37 -12.70 -17.87
N PHE A 389 -2.22 -13.07 -16.59
CA PHE A 389 -1.69 -12.14 -15.57
C PHE A 389 -0.26 -11.67 -15.84
N LEU A 390 0.59 -12.53 -16.42
CA LEU A 390 1.93 -12.13 -16.86
C LEU A 390 1.90 -11.16 -18.05
N ILE A 391 0.99 -11.39 -19.01
CA ILE A 391 0.77 -10.52 -20.18
C ILE A 391 0.23 -9.15 -19.75
N ASP A 392 -0.78 -9.14 -18.87
CA ASP A 392 -1.41 -7.94 -18.33
C ASP A 392 -0.50 -7.19 -17.36
N ASN A 393 0.64 -7.79 -17.01
CA ASN A 393 1.65 -7.23 -16.14
C ASN A 393 1.09 -6.81 -14.76
N VAL A 394 0.23 -7.64 -14.16
CA VAL A 394 -0.40 -7.35 -12.85
C VAL A 394 0.63 -7.22 -11.74
N ASP A 395 0.56 -6.24 -10.85
CA ASP A 395 1.56 -6.06 -9.78
C ASP A 395 1.53 -7.18 -8.73
N MET A 396 0.36 -7.78 -8.51
CA MET A 396 0.13 -8.82 -7.52
C MET A 396 -0.97 -9.79 -7.99
N VAL A 397 -0.91 -11.04 -7.54
CA VAL A 397 -1.98 -12.02 -7.75
C VAL A 397 -2.62 -12.37 -6.42
N TYR A 398 -3.95 -12.31 -6.34
CA TYR A 398 -4.73 -12.90 -5.27
C TYR A 398 -5.28 -14.25 -5.73
N SER A 399 -4.88 -15.35 -5.10
CA SER A 399 -5.24 -16.71 -5.52
C SER A 399 -6.13 -17.39 -4.49
N LEU A 400 -7.19 -18.04 -4.97
CA LEU A 400 -8.05 -18.87 -4.14
C LEU A 400 -7.78 -20.35 -4.35
N THR A 401 -7.89 -21.10 -3.26
CA THR A 401 -7.85 -22.57 -3.18
C THR A 401 -6.47 -23.19 -3.43
N THR A 402 -6.24 -24.36 -2.85
CA THR A 402 -5.01 -25.14 -3.01
C THR A 402 -4.67 -25.46 -4.47
N PRO A 403 -5.56 -26.08 -5.28
CA PRO A 403 -5.21 -26.45 -6.67
C PRO A 403 -4.95 -25.23 -7.55
N GLY A 404 -5.76 -24.17 -7.40
CA GLY A 404 -5.57 -22.92 -8.12
C GLY A 404 -4.22 -22.28 -7.81
N THR A 405 -3.86 -22.22 -6.52
CA THR A 405 -2.59 -21.63 -6.06
C THR A 405 -1.38 -22.44 -6.52
N ASP A 406 -1.45 -23.77 -6.44
CA ASP A 406 -0.32 -24.63 -6.80
C ASP A 406 0.06 -24.50 -8.28
N ILE A 407 -0.93 -24.41 -9.18
CA ILE A 407 -0.68 -24.20 -10.61
C ILE A 407 -0.10 -22.80 -10.89
N LEU A 408 -0.62 -21.75 -10.22
CA LEU A 408 -0.09 -20.39 -10.38
C LEU A 408 1.35 -20.27 -9.88
N LYS A 409 1.65 -20.90 -8.73
CA LYS A 409 3.00 -20.96 -8.16
C LYS A 409 3.98 -21.44 -9.21
N GLU A 410 3.60 -22.44 -10.02
CA GLU A 410 4.42 -23.02 -11.08
C GLU A 410 4.67 -22.11 -12.31
N SER A 411 3.96 -20.99 -12.45
CA SER A 411 4.16 -20.05 -13.56
C SER A 411 4.64 -18.66 -13.11
N ILE A 412 4.21 -18.19 -11.94
CA ILE A 412 4.43 -16.83 -11.45
C ILE A 412 5.44 -16.86 -10.29
N ARG A 413 6.73 -16.68 -10.62
CA ARG A 413 7.84 -16.72 -9.64
C ARG A 413 8.36 -15.35 -9.20
N ASN A 414 8.09 -14.32 -9.98
CA ASN A 414 8.68 -12.98 -9.82
C ASN A 414 7.68 -11.93 -9.31
N ARG A 415 6.46 -12.33 -8.96
CA ARG A 415 5.40 -11.44 -8.46
C ARG A 415 4.84 -11.98 -7.16
N PRO A 416 4.41 -11.14 -6.21
CA PRO A 416 3.73 -11.60 -5.01
C PRO A 416 2.44 -12.35 -5.36
N ILE A 417 2.25 -13.52 -4.73
CA ILE A 417 0.96 -14.23 -4.75
C ILE A 417 0.42 -14.23 -3.33
N ILE A 418 -0.70 -13.54 -3.13
CA ILE A 418 -1.45 -13.60 -1.89
C ILE A 418 -2.46 -14.73 -2.00
N PHE A 419 -2.31 -15.81 -1.25
CA PHE A 419 -3.25 -16.93 -1.31
C PHE A 419 -4.28 -16.88 -0.19
N SER A 420 -5.43 -17.50 -0.43
CA SER A 420 -6.49 -17.67 0.56
C SER A 420 -7.22 -18.98 0.29
N VAL A 421 -7.88 -19.52 1.31
CA VAL A 421 -8.57 -20.83 1.24
C VAL A 421 -7.62 -21.98 0.89
N VAL A 422 -6.37 -21.93 1.38
CA VAL A 422 -5.39 -23.01 1.21
C VAL A 422 -5.27 -23.78 2.52
N THR A 423 -5.70 -25.03 2.56
CA THR A 423 -5.79 -25.81 3.82
C THR A 423 -4.42 -26.20 4.37
N TYR A 424 -3.51 -26.68 3.52
CA TYR A 424 -2.20 -27.25 3.89
C TYR A 424 -1.08 -26.67 3.00
N PRO A 425 -0.74 -25.36 3.16
CA PRO A 425 0.18 -24.69 2.25
C PRO A 425 1.64 -25.16 2.39
N VAL A 426 2.03 -25.71 3.55
CA VAL A 426 3.39 -26.24 3.75
C VAL A 426 3.52 -27.57 3.02
N GLU A 427 2.55 -28.45 3.22
CA GLU A 427 2.48 -29.77 2.64
C GLU A 427 2.34 -29.70 1.10
N ALA A 428 1.59 -28.71 0.60
CA ALA A 428 1.48 -28.43 -0.84
C ALA A 428 2.73 -27.73 -1.42
N GLY A 429 3.74 -27.42 -0.60
CA GLY A 429 4.94 -26.70 -1.02
C GLY A 429 4.65 -25.30 -1.59
N ILE A 430 3.57 -24.66 -1.14
CA ILE A 430 3.21 -23.27 -1.45
C ILE A 430 4.08 -22.33 -0.60
N VAL A 431 4.31 -22.70 0.66
CA VAL A 431 5.21 -22.04 1.60
C VAL A 431 6.15 -23.05 2.25
N THR A 432 7.29 -22.59 2.74
CA THR A 432 8.29 -23.43 3.45
C THR A 432 7.92 -23.66 4.92
N SER A 433 7.25 -22.69 5.55
CA SER A 433 6.73 -22.80 6.92
C SER A 433 5.56 -21.84 7.13
N LEU A 434 4.81 -22.02 8.22
CA LEU A 434 3.73 -21.11 8.58
C LEU A 434 4.23 -19.80 9.21
N VAL A 435 5.42 -19.80 9.82
CA VAL A 435 5.96 -18.61 10.53
C VAL A 435 6.66 -17.68 9.56
N HIS A 436 7.41 -18.23 8.61
CA HIS A 436 8.02 -17.51 7.50
C HIS A 436 7.70 -18.26 6.23
N SER A 437 7.06 -17.60 5.27
CA SER A 437 6.72 -18.26 4.02
C SER A 437 7.95 -18.80 3.30
N GLY A 438 9.04 -18.02 3.22
CA GLY A 438 10.24 -18.40 2.46
C GLY A 438 10.05 -18.44 0.93
N THR A 439 8.88 -18.08 0.40
CA THR A 439 8.57 -18.03 -1.03
C THR A 439 8.03 -16.65 -1.44
N ASN A 440 7.70 -16.44 -2.71
CA ASN A 440 6.97 -15.24 -3.17
C ASN A 440 5.46 -15.29 -2.84
N LEU A 441 5.02 -16.30 -2.08
CA LEU A 441 3.63 -16.53 -1.73
C LEU A 441 3.43 -16.24 -0.24
N VAL A 442 2.32 -15.64 0.15
CA VAL A 442 1.90 -15.55 1.56
C VAL A 442 0.38 -15.52 1.59
N GLY A 443 -0.25 -15.90 2.69
CA GLY A 443 -1.70 -15.89 2.68
C GLY A 443 -2.34 -16.42 3.93
N THR A 444 -3.56 -16.92 3.73
CA THR A 444 -4.42 -17.42 4.79
C THR A 444 -4.87 -18.85 4.55
N ARG A 445 -5.04 -19.58 5.65
CA ARG A 445 -5.56 -20.94 5.66
C ARG A 445 -6.99 -20.93 6.20
N ASN A 446 -7.86 -21.71 5.59
CA ASN A 446 -9.19 -22.05 6.10
C ASN A 446 -9.16 -23.30 7.01
N TRP A 447 -7.98 -23.69 7.49
CA TRP A 447 -7.80 -24.91 8.27
C TRP A 447 -8.55 -24.86 9.60
N VAL A 448 -9.44 -25.84 9.79
CA VAL A 448 -10.06 -26.18 11.06
C VAL A 448 -9.80 -27.67 11.29
N SER A 449 -9.19 -28.03 12.42
CA SER A 449 -8.81 -29.43 12.66
C SER A 449 -10.01 -30.38 12.53
N ILE A 450 -9.80 -31.55 11.93
CA ILE A 450 -10.83 -32.58 11.81
C ILE A 450 -11.33 -33.02 13.19
N ASP A 451 -10.47 -33.04 14.21
CA ASP A 451 -10.86 -33.27 15.60
C ASP A 451 -11.91 -32.28 16.09
N THR A 452 -11.70 -30.98 15.86
CA THR A 452 -12.68 -29.95 16.24
C THR A 452 -14.01 -30.14 15.51
N GLN A 453 -13.97 -30.40 14.20
CA GLN A 453 -15.18 -30.61 13.40
C GLN A 453 -15.95 -31.86 13.86
N LEU A 454 -15.25 -32.98 14.05
CA LEU A 454 -15.83 -34.24 14.49
C LEU A 454 -16.35 -34.17 15.94
N ASN A 455 -15.65 -33.48 16.84
CA ASN A 455 -16.11 -33.32 18.22
C ASN A 455 -17.41 -32.52 18.31
N VAL A 456 -17.53 -31.41 17.59
CA VAL A 456 -18.79 -30.66 17.50
C VAL A 456 -19.91 -31.54 16.93
N PHE A 457 -19.63 -32.31 15.88
CA PHE A 457 -20.60 -33.23 15.31
C PHE A 457 -21.04 -34.32 16.31
N ARG A 458 -20.11 -34.92 17.05
CA ARG A 458 -20.40 -35.97 18.05
C ARG A 458 -21.13 -35.46 19.27
N GLU A 459 -20.96 -34.19 19.66
CA GLU A 459 -21.78 -33.57 20.70
C GLU A 459 -23.27 -33.55 20.29
N ILE A 460 -23.56 -33.38 19.00
CA ILE A 460 -24.92 -33.40 18.44
C ILE A 460 -25.39 -34.83 18.15
N VAL A 461 -24.51 -35.69 17.61
CA VAL A 461 -24.80 -37.07 17.17
C VAL A 461 -23.84 -38.07 17.82
N PRO A 462 -23.99 -38.34 19.14
CA PRO A 462 -22.99 -39.06 19.94
C PRO A 462 -22.90 -40.56 19.65
N ARG A 463 -23.82 -41.12 18.87
CA ARG A 463 -23.90 -42.56 18.56
C ARG A 463 -23.35 -42.94 17.19
N THR A 464 -22.74 -42.00 16.49
CA THR A 464 -22.09 -42.24 15.19
C THR A 464 -21.02 -43.33 15.33
N THR A 465 -21.02 -44.32 14.44
CA THR A 465 -20.06 -45.43 14.42
C THR A 465 -19.32 -45.56 13.09
N THR A 466 -19.88 -45.07 11.98
CA THR A 466 -19.27 -45.17 10.66
C THR A 466 -19.57 -43.93 9.81
N ILE A 467 -18.53 -43.17 9.48
CA ILE A 467 -18.64 -41.95 8.67
C ILE A 467 -18.30 -42.26 7.21
N GLY A 468 -19.16 -41.85 6.29
CA GLY A 468 -18.87 -41.74 4.87
C GLY A 468 -18.10 -40.44 4.62
N PHE A 469 -16.82 -40.53 4.28
CA PHE A 469 -15.97 -39.38 3.96
C PHE A 469 -16.05 -39.09 2.46
N VAL A 470 -16.70 -37.99 2.09
CA VAL A 470 -16.98 -37.61 0.71
C VAL A 470 -15.94 -36.61 0.21
N HIS A 471 -15.21 -36.93 -0.86
CA HIS A 471 -14.14 -36.08 -1.40
C HIS A 471 -13.82 -36.31 -2.88
N ARG A 472 -12.97 -35.45 -3.46
CA ARG A 472 -12.49 -35.61 -4.85
C ARG A 472 -11.23 -36.45 -4.93
N THR A 473 -11.27 -37.45 -5.80
CA THR A 473 -10.07 -38.22 -6.14
C THR A 473 -9.03 -37.32 -6.83
N GLY A 474 -7.82 -37.24 -6.27
CA GLY A 474 -6.69 -36.51 -6.84
C GLY A 474 -6.58 -35.04 -6.42
N GLU A 475 -7.42 -34.56 -5.49
CA GLU A 475 -7.26 -33.25 -4.88
C GLU A 475 -6.38 -33.36 -3.61
N PHE A 476 -5.18 -32.77 -3.66
CA PHE A 476 -4.12 -32.97 -2.65
C PHE A 476 -4.58 -32.67 -1.20
N ASN A 477 -5.32 -31.58 -0.99
CA ASN A 477 -5.87 -31.23 0.33
C ASN A 477 -6.88 -32.26 0.85
N SER A 478 -7.60 -32.94 -0.02
CA SER A 478 -8.60 -33.95 0.35
C SER A 478 -7.94 -35.28 0.74
N GLU A 479 -6.86 -35.64 0.06
CA GLU A 479 -6.04 -36.81 0.39
C GLU A 479 -5.39 -36.70 1.78
N ILE A 480 -5.00 -35.49 2.20
CA ILE A 480 -4.51 -35.25 3.58
C ILE A 480 -5.67 -35.38 4.57
N GLN A 481 -6.83 -34.78 4.29
CA GLN A 481 -7.97 -34.77 5.21
C GLN A 481 -8.53 -36.16 5.50
N ILE A 482 -8.57 -37.08 4.52
CA ILE A 482 -9.10 -38.42 4.78
C ILE A 482 -8.18 -39.20 5.73
N GLU A 483 -6.86 -39.03 5.63
CA GLU A 483 -5.91 -39.64 6.55
C GLU A 483 -6.02 -39.02 7.95
N GLU A 484 -6.19 -37.70 8.04
CA GLU A 484 -6.49 -37.04 9.32
C GLU A 484 -7.80 -37.53 9.93
N MET A 485 -8.86 -37.66 9.13
CA MET A 485 -10.16 -38.19 9.58
C MET A 485 -10.03 -39.63 10.07
N ARG A 486 -9.35 -40.52 9.35
CA ARG A 486 -9.09 -41.89 9.80
C ARG A 486 -8.38 -41.91 11.14
N SER A 487 -7.35 -41.08 11.31
CA SER A 487 -6.57 -40.97 12.54
C SER A 487 -7.40 -40.47 13.73
N VAL A 488 -8.20 -39.41 13.53
CA VAL A 488 -9.04 -38.81 14.57
C VAL A 488 -10.23 -39.72 14.90
N ALA A 489 -10.95 -40.22 13.90
CA ALA A 489 -12.11 -41.08 14.08
C ALA A 489 -11.77 -42.37 14.84
N ALA A 490 -10.58 -42.95 14.61
CA ALA A 490 -10.10 -44.12 15.34
C ALA A 490 -9.96 -43.88 16.85
N GLN A 491 -9.69 -42.65 17.30
CA GLN A 491 -9.62 -42.30 18.73
C GLN A 491 -11.00 -42.36 19.41
N TYR A 492 -12.07 -42.42 18.60
CA TYR A 492 -13.45 -42.45 19.04
C TYR A 492 -14.18 -43.74 18.63
N ASP A 493 -13.44 -44.76 18.20
CA ASP A 493 -13.98 -46.03 17.71
C ASP A 493 -14.95 -45.87 16.53
N ILE A 494 -14.74 -44.84 15.69
CA ILE A 494 -15.53 -44.56 14.49
C ILE A 494 -14.77 -45.06 13.25
N ALA A 495 -15.43 -45.90 12.45
CA ALA A 495 -14.92 -46.33 11.16
C ALA A 495 -15.11 -45.24 10.10
N VAL A 496 -14.21 -45.18 9.12
CA VAL A 496 -14.29 -44.24 8.00
C VAL A 496 -14.39 -45.02 6.69
N VAL A 497 -15.47 -44.80 5.95
CA VAL A 497 -15.68 -45.32 4.60
C VAL A 497 -15.40 -44.20 3.61
N GLU A 498 -14.49 -44.46 2.68
CA GLU A 498 -14.16 -43.49 1.64
C GLU A 498 -15.21 -43.49 0.53
N VAL A 499 -15.69 -42.30 0.17
CA VAL A 499 -16.62 -42.05 -0.93
C VAL A 499 -15.98 -40.99 -1.83
N ALA A 500 -15.45 -41.40 -2.98
CA ALA A 500 -14.63 -40.53 -3.81
C ALA A 500 -15.02 -40.56 -5.29
N GLY A 501 -14.94 -39.41 -5.95
CA GLY A 501 -15.22 -39.26 -7.39
C GLY A 501 -14.44 -38.10 -7.99
N ARG A 502 -14.16 -38.10 -9.30
CA ARG A 502 -13.43 -36.99 -9.95
C ARG A 502 -14.33 -35.82 -10.36
N ASN A 503 -15.63 -36.08 -10.47
CA ASN A 503 -16.69 -35.21 -10.95
C ASN A 503 -18.02 -35.63 -10.29
N VAL A 504 -19.08 -34.84 -10.48
CA VAL A 504 -20.41 -35.09 -9.88
C VAL A 504 -20.96 -36.48 -10.19
N ALA A 505 -20.80 -36.99 -11.42
CA ALA A 505 -21.36 -38.28 -11.82
C ALA A 505 -20.68 -39.43 -11.09
N GLU A 506 -19.34 -39.46 -11.07
CA GLU A 506 -18.57 -40.46 -10.32
C GLU A 506 -18.87 -40.39 -8.82
N LEU A 507 -19.04 -39.19 -8.26
CA LEU A 507 -19.36 -39.02 -6.85
C LEU A 507 -20.78 -39.52 -6.52
N SER A 508 -21.74 -39.30 -7.44
CA SER A 508 -23.11 -39.82 -7.32
C SER A 508 -23.12 -41.36 -7.33
N ASP A 509 -22.35 -41.97 -8.23
CA ASP A 509 -22.20 -43.42 -8.28
C ASP A 509 -21.54 -43.98 -7.00
N ALA A 510 -20.54 -43.26 -6.47
CA ALA A 510 -19.87 -43.63 -5.22
C ALA A 510 -20.82 -43.52 -4.00
N LEU A 511 -21.64 -42.47 -3.92
CA LEU A 511 -22.69 -42.33 -2.91
C LEU A 511 -23.71 -43.47 -3.01
N ALA A 512 -24.17 -43.79 -4.22
CA ALA A 512 -25.11 -44.90 -4.44
C ALA A 512 -24.53 -46.28 -4.05
N ALA A 513 -23.21 -46.45 -4.17
CA ALA A 513 -22.49 -47.66 -3.76
C ALA A 513 -22.10 -47.67 -2.27
N MET A 514 -22.36 -46.59 -1.53
CA MET A 514 -21.97 -46.47 -0.13
C MET A 514 -22.64 -47.58 0.73
N PRO A 515 -21.88 -48.32 1.56
CA PRO A 515 -22.43 -49.37 2.40
C PRO A 515 -23.51 -48.85 3.35
N GLN A 516 -24.57 -49.63 3.54
CA GLN A 516 -25.66 -49.32 4.49
C GLN A 516 -25.21 -49.20 5.95
N SER A 517 -23.98 -49.61 6.28
CA SER A 517 -23.40 -49.45 7.61
C SER A 517 -22.96 -48.02 7.92
N VAL A 518 -22.85 -47.14 6.92
CA VAL A 518 -22.55 -45.72 7.14
C VAL A 518 -23.74 -45.06 7.82
N ASP A 519 -23.48 -44.38 8.94
CA ASP A 519 -24.50 -43.73 9.77
C ASP A 519 -24.33 -42.20 9.89
N ALA A 520 -23.32 -41.63 9.22
CA ALA A 520 -23.13 -40.19 9.05
C ALA A 520 -22.32 -39.86 7.78
N ILE A 521 -22.46 -38.65 7.25
CA ILE A 521 -21.68 -38.17 6.10
C ILE A 521 -20.80 -36.98 6.51
N TYR A 522 -19.55 -37.00 6.07
CA TYR A 522 -18.67 -35.83 6.13
C TYR A 522 -18.36 -35.32 4.72
N SER A 523 -18.66 -34.03 4.49
CA SER A 523 -18.31 -33.31 3.25
C SER A 523 -16.99 -32.57 3.45
N ALA A 524 -15.93 -33.06 2.80
CA ALA A 524 -14.56 -32.56 2.97
C ALA A 524 -14.31 -31.15 2.43
N CYS A 525 -13.18 -30.55 2.82
CA CYS A 525 -12.72 -29.27 2.27
C CYS A 525 -12.09 -29.48 0.92
N ASP A 526 -12.96 -29.53 -0.08
CA ASP A 526 -12.68 -29.99 -1.42
C ASP A 526 -13.47 -29.17 -2.44
N THR A 527 -12.82 -28.79 -3.53
CA THR A 527 -13.42 -27.86 -4.51
C THR A 527 -14.58 -28.44 -5.30
N LEU A 528 -14.65 -29.77 -5.48
CA LEU A 528 -15.81 -30.46 -6.07
C LEU A 528 -16.95 -30.56 -5.05
N VAL A 529 -16.64 -30.98 -3.83
CA VAL A 529 -17.63 -31.20 -2.75
C VAL A 529 -18.31 -29.89 -2.34
N GLN A 530 -17.56 -28.80 -2.21
CA GLN A 530 -18.09 -27.48 -1.87
C GLN A 530 -18.63 -26.70 -3.07
N GLY A 531 -18.51 -27.27 -4.27
CA GLY A 531 -18.92 -26.66 -5.52
C GLY A 531 -20.10 -27.41 -6.12
N GLU A 532 -19.86 -27.98 -7.29
CA GLU A 532 -20.88 -28.60 -8.13
C GLU A 532 -21.52 -29.87 -7.54
N ALA A 533 -20.88 -30.54 -6.57
CA ALA A 533 -21.41 -31.76 -5.97
C ALA A 533 -22.17 -31.55 -4.65
N GLU A 534 -22.13 -30.35 -4.06
CA GLU A 534 -22.65 -30.08 -2.70
C GLU A 534 -24.14 -30.46 -2.57
N GLU A 535 -24.96 -30.04 -3.52
CA GLU A 535 -26.40 -30.31 -3.50
C GLU A 535 -26.72 -31.80 -3.66
N VAL A 536 -25.92 -32.54 -4.44
CA VAL A 536 -26.10 -33.98 -4.63
C VAL A 536 -25.81 -34.73 -3.33
N ILE A 537 -24.76 -34.34 -2.61
CA ILE A 537 -24.37 -34.95 -1.33
C ILE A 537 -25.46 -34.69 -0.28
N ILE A 538 -25.94 -33.46 -0.19
CA ILE A 538 -27.00 -33.07 0.74
C ILE A 538 -28.30 -33.79 0.43
N ALA A 539 -28.70 -33.87 -0.84
CA ALA A 539 -29.91 -34.58 -1.26
C ALA A 539 -29.84 -36.06 -0.89
N TYR A 540 -28.68 -36.70 -1.11
CA TYR A 540 -28.45 -38.09 -0.71
C TYR A 540 -28.56 -38.25 0.82
N ALA A 541 -27.92 -37.38 1.61
CA ALA A 541 -28.01 -37.42 3.07
C ALA A 541 -29.45 -37.32 3.57
N GLN A 542 -30.24 -36.43 2.97
CA GLN A 542 -31.66 -36.25 3.29
C GLN A 542 -32.53 -37.45 2.89
N GLU A 543 -32.35 -38.00 1.68
CA GLU A 543 -33.09 -39.17 1.19
C GLU A 543 -32.87 -40.40 2.10
N HIS A 544 -31.65 -40.56 2.59
CA HIS A 544 -31.26 -41.68 3.44
C HIS A 544 -31.35 -41.40 4.95
N ALA A 545 -31.85 -40.22 5.35
CA ALA A 545 -31.94 -39.78 6.73
C ALA A 545 -30.61 -39.91 7.51
N LEU A 546 -29.50 -39.56 6.85
CA LEU A 546 -28.16 -39.55 7.43
C LEU A 546 -27.83 -38.16 7.97
N PRO A 547 -27.38 -38.01 9.22
CA PRO A 547 -26.80 -36.76 9.69
C PRO A 547 -25.50 -36.46 8.92
N SER A 548 -25.39 -35.25 8.39
CA SER A 548 -24.20 -34.81 7.64
C SER A 548 -23.55 -33.59 8.28
N PHE A 549 -22.23 -33.50 8.17
CA PHE A 549 -21.49 -32.32 8.58
C PHE A 549 -20.43 -31.96 7.55
N SER A 550 -20.14 -30.67 7.45
CA SER A 550 -19.31 -30.12 6.39
C SER A 550 -18.29 -29.12 6.92
N CYS A 551 -17.26 -28.88 6.11
CA CYS A 551 -16.22 -27.92 6.42
C CYS A 551 -16.43 -26.55 5.73
N ASN A 552 -17.64 -26.27 5.26
CA ASN A 552 -18.09 -24.95 4.80
C ASN A 552 -19.39 -24.52 5.52
N ASP A 553 -19.73 -23.24 5.41
CA ASP A 553 -20.96 -22.66 5.95
C ASP A 553 -22.15 -22.81 4.99
N THR A 554 -21.88 -22.98 3.69
CA THR A 554 -22.90 -23.22 2.66
C THR A 554 -23.63 -24.55 2.81
N GLY A 555 -22.93 -25.60 3.26
CA GLY A 555 -23.52 -26.91 3.49
C GLY A 555 -24.70 -26.86 4.46
N PRO A 556 -24.54 -26.31 5.68
CA PRO A 556 -25.64 -26.18 6.63
C PRO A 556 -26.77 -25.28 6.12
N ALA A 557 -26.47 -24.22 5.37
CA ALA A 557 -27.50 -23.39 4.75
C ALA A 557 -28.38 -24.18 3.76
N LYS A 558 -27.77 -25.13 3.05
CA LYS A 558 -28.43 -25.98 2.02
C LYS A 558 -29.04 -27.26 2.56
N GLY A 559 -28.57 -27.78 3.69
CA GLY A 559 -29.18 -28.95 4.31
C GLY A 559 -28.30 -29.82 5.21
N ASP A 560 -27.00 -29.59 5.30
CA ASP A 560 -26.18 -30.30 6.29
C ASP A 560 -26.60 -29.98 7.71
N LEU A 561 -26.41 -30.92 8.64
CA LEU A 561 -26.80 -30.71 10.04
C LEU A 561 -25.94 -29.63 10.70
N VAL A 562 -24.63 -29.65 10.47
CA VAL A 562 -23.68 -28.74 11.12
C VAL A 562 -22.44 -28.49 10.27
N GLY A 563 -21.92 -27.28 10.32
CA GLY A 563 -20.63 -26.92 9.73
C GLY A 563 -19.76 -26.23 10.78
N THR A 564 -18.51 -26.67 10.95
CA THR A 564 -17.56 -26.05 11.88
C THR A 564 -16.35 -25.51 11.12
N VAL A 565 -16.34 -24.19 10.88
CA VAL A 565 -15.60 -23.65 9.72
C VAL A 565 -14.91 -22.32 9.99
N ALA A 566 -13.97 -22.00 9.11
CA ALA A 566 -13.38 -20.68 8.99
C ALA A 566 -14.42 -19.65 8.55
N ASP A 567 -14.31 -18.41 9.04
CA ASP A 567 -15.06 -17.29 8.47
C ASP A 567 -14.37 -16.82 7.18
N MET A 568 -15.01 -17.08 6.05
CA MET A 568 -14.45 -16.80 4.73
C MET A 568 -14.18 -15.31 4.51
N TYR A 569 -15.06 -14.43 4.98
CA TYR A 569 -14.86 -12.98 4.92
C TYR A 569 -13.63 -12.56 5.76
N GLN A 570 -13.51 -13.06 6.99
CA GLN A 570 -12.38 -12.68 7.86
C GLN A 570 -11.03 -13.19 7.36
N ILE A 571 -10.95 -14.42 6.84
CA ILE A 571 -9.68 -14.91 6.26
C ILE A 571 -9.34 -14.16 4.96
N GLY A 572 -10.34 -13.68 4.22
CA GLY A 572 -10.16 -12.81 3.06
C GLY A 572 -9.63 -11.44 3.45
N ARG A 573 -10.23 -10.82 4.47
CA ARG A 573 -9.73 -9.56 5.06
C ARG A 573 -8.29 -9.68 5.51
N ARG A 574 -7.95 -10.76 6.22
CA ARG A 574 -6.58 -10.99 6.69
C ARG A 574 -5.59 -11.17 5.53
N ALA A 575 -6.02 -11.80 4.43
CA ALA A 575 -5.22 -11.86 3.20
C ALA A 575 -5.01 -10.47 2.59
N GLY A 576 -6.04 -9.62 2.58
CA GLY A 576 -5.94 -8.23 2.10
C GLY A 576 -5.01 -7.38 2.98
N GLU A 577 -5.01 -7.56 4.30
CA GLU A 577 -4.04 -6.93 5.20
C GLU A 577 -2.61 -7.34 4.87
N GLN A 578 -2.36 -8.63 4.57
CA GLN A 578 -1.05 -9.10 4.11
C GLN A 578 -0.70 -8.52 2.73
N ALA A 579 -1.68 -8.35 1.84
CA ALA A 579 -1.49 -7.68 0.54
C ALA A 579 -1.12 -6.20 0.70
N VAL A 580 -1.62 -5.51 1.72
CA VAL A 580 -1.20 -4.13 2.01
C VAL A 580 0.26 -4.10 2.44
N LEU A 581 0.70 -4.99 3.33
CA LEU A 581 2.12 -5.12 3.71
C LEU A 581 3.00 -5.42 2.50
N VAL A 582 2.53 -6.38 1.69
CA VAL A 582 2.74 -6.57 0.25
C VAL A 582 3.19 -5.32 -0.52
N LEU A 583 2.17 -4.53 -0.85
CA LEU A 583 2.23 -3.33 -1.67
C LEU A 583 3.04 -2.21 -1.04
N GLU A 584 3.06 -2.14 0.29
CA GLU A 584 3.97 -1.24 0.97
C GLU A 584 5.40 -1.67 0.66
N GLY A 585 5.71 -2.97 0.60
CA GLY A 585 7.00 -3.52 0.16
C GLY A 585 7.67 -4.40 1.21
N VAL A 586 6.89 -5.01 2.10
CA VAL A 586 7.33 -6.15 2.93
C VAL A 586 7.49 -7.37 2.02
N SER A 587 8.51 -8.20 2.25
CA SER A 587 8.69 -9.40 1.44
C SER A 587 7.62 -10.45 1.80
N PRO A 588 6.92 -11.08 0.84
CA PRO A 588 6.05 -12.23 1.14
C PRO A 588 6.78 -13.33 1.92
N SER A 589 8.06 -13.52 1.63
CA SER A 589 8.88 -14.59 2.22
C SER A 589 9.12 -14.42 3.73
N SER A 590 9.08 -13.19 4.25
CA SER A 590 9.28 -12.90 5.68
C SER A 590 7.98 -12.96 6.48
N LEU A 591 6.83 -12.98 5.81
CA LEU A 591 5.52 -12.93 6.46
C LEU A 591 5.03 -14.32 6.89
N GLU A 592 4.27 -14.31 7.97
CA GLU A 592 3.55 -15.49 8.47
C GLU A 592 2.33 -15.81 7.61
N THR A 593 2.02 -17.10 7.48
CA THR A 593 0.75 -17.56 6.94
C THR A 593 -0.30 -17.56 8.05
N SER A 594 -1.35 -16.76 7.89
CA SER A 594 -2.38 -16.62 8.93
C SER A 594 -3.29 -17.85 8.96
N THR A 595 -3.65 -18.29 10.16
CA THR A 595 -4.63 -19.37 10.39
C THR A 595 -5.81 -18.81 11.18
N VAL A 596 -6.98 -19.41 11.01
CA VAL A 596 -8.19 -19.06 11.76
C VAL A 596 -7.93 -19.15 13.26
N ALA A 597 -8.18 -18.05 13.99
CA ALA A 597 -8.00 -18.02 15.44
C ALA A 597 -9.07 -18.85 16.18
N ARG A 598 -10.33 -18.85 15.69
CA ARG A 598 -11.44 -19.65 16.24
C ARG A 598 -12.43 -20.03 15.12
N PRO A 599 -12.81 -21.30 14.98
CA PRO A 599 -13.83 -21.71 14.04
C PRO A 599 -15.23 -21.30 14.52
N PHE A 600 -16.16 -21.17 13.59
CA PHE A 600 -17.57 -20.90 13.86
C PHE A 600 -18.43 -22.13 13.60
N ILE A 601 -19.51 -22.25 14.36
CA ILE A 601 -20.48 -23.35 14.23
C ILE A 601 -21.73 -22.82 13.53
N TYR A 602 -22.14 -23.49 12.47
CA TYR A 602 -23.35 -23.23 11.69
C TYR A 602 -24.25 -24.44 11.80
N ILE A 603 -25.55 -24.25 12.04
CA ILE A 603 -26.47 -25.35 12.34
C ILE A 603 -27.71 -25.24 11.47
N ASN A 604 -28.19 -26.38 10.94
CA ASN A 604 -29.50 -26.46 10.32
C ASN A 604 -30.53 -27.11 11.25
N ALA A 605 -31.39 -26.29 11.84
CA ALA A 605 -32.42 -26.75 12.75
C ALA A 605 -33.52 -27.56 12.02
N ARG A 606 -33.76 -27.32 10.73
CA ARG A 606 -34.70 -28.12 9.92
C ARG A 606 -34.18 -29.54 9.73
N THR A 607 -32.91 -29.67 9.38
CA THR A 607 -32.26 -30.98 9.24
C THR A 607 -32.28 -31.73 10.57
N ALA A 608 -31.94 -31.07 11.68
CA ALA A 608 -32.03 -31.67 13.00
C ALA A 608 -33.45 -32.19 13.31
N ALA A 609 -34.49 -31.38 13.05
CA ALA A 609 -35.88 -31.76 13.27
C ALA A 609 -36.32 -32.93 12.37
N ALA A 610 -35.92 -32.93 11.09
CA ALA A 610 -36.23 -34.00 10.14
C ALA A 610 -35.59 -35.34 10.54
N LEU A 611 -34.39 -35.29 11.14
CA LEU A 611 -33.67 -36.46 11.64
C LEU A 611 -34.08 -36.86 13.08
N GLY A 612 -34.95 -36.09 13.74
CA GLY A 612 -35.33 -36.32 15.14
C GLY A 612 -34.20 -36.08 16.14
N ILE A 613 -33.21 -35.26 15.77
CA ILE A 613 -32.03 -34.93 16.59
C ILE A 613 -32.32 -33.71 17.44
N THR A 614 -32.07 -33.82 18.75
CA THR A 614 -32.11 -32.67 19.67
C THR A 614 -30.73 -32.06 19.76
N ILE A 615 -30.57 -30.82 19.29
CA ILE A 615 -29.30 -30.10 19.37
C ILE A 615 -29.06 -29.66 20.82
N PRO A 616 -27.89 -29.96 21.42
CA PRO A 616 -27.54 -29.49 22.75
C PRO A 616 -27.58 -27.96 22.90
N GLN A 617 -27.98 -27.48 24.08
CA GLN A 617 -28.12 -26.03 24.33
C GLN A 617 -26.78 -25.29 24.29
N ASP A 618 -25.68 -25.94 24.68
CA ASP A 618 -24.34 -25.35 24.63
C ASP A 618 -23.86 -25.18 23.19
N ILE A 619 -24.20 -26.10 22.30
CA ILE A 619 -23.95 -26.01 20.85
C ILE A 619 -24.73 -24.83 20.26
N LEU A 620 -26.03 -24.73 20.56
CA LEU A 620 -26.87 -23.61 20.10
C LEU A 620 -26.34 -22.25 20.57
N THR A 621 -25.77 -22.20 21.78
CA THR A 621 -25.20 -20.97 22.35
C THR A 621 -23.88 -20.57 21.67
N ARG A 622 -23.10 -21.54 21.19
CA ARG A 622 -21.85 -21.32 20.45
C ARG A 622 -22.06 -21.11 18.94
N ALA A 623 -23.24 -21.43 18.42
CA ALA A 623 -23.57 -21.28 17.01
C ALA A 623 -23.49 -19.81 16.59
N LYS A 624 -22.75 -19.54 15.51
CA LYS A 624 -22.74 -18.23 14.86
C LYS A 624 -24.07 -17.98 14.16
N GLU A 625 -24.61 -19.02 13.52
CA GLU A 625 -25.86 -18.95 12.78
C GLU A 625 -26.64 -20.27 12.85
N ILE A 626 -27.97 -20.15 12.88
CA ILE A 626 -28.91 -21.27 12.91
C ILE A 626 -29.93 -21.07 11.79
N PHE A 627 -30.00 -22.01 10.85
CA PHE A 627 -30.94 -22.01 9.73
C PHE A 627 -32.24 -22.73 10.13
N TYR A 628 -33.40 -22.09 9.92
CA TYR A 628 -34.73 -22.52 10.40
C TYR A 628 -35.75 -22.81 9.32
#